data_AF-A0AA38GPP9-F1
#
_entry.id   AF-A0AA38GPP9-F1
#
_cell.length_a   1.000
_cell.length_b   1.000
_cell.length_c   1.000
_cell.angle_alpha   90.00
_cell.angle_beta   90.00
_cell.angle_gamma   90.00
#
_symmetry.space_group_name_H-M   'P 1'
#
loop_
_entity.id
_entity.type
_entity.pdbx_description
1 polymer ?
#
loop_
_entity_poly.entity_id
_entity_poly.type
_entity_poly.pdbx_seq_one_letter_code
_entity_poly.pdbx_strand_id
1 'polypeptide(L)'
;GYTDSDYAGSVDDRKSTSGYVFHLGSGPISWISKKQTVVALSSTEAEYHAARGAVCEAIWLRRILADIGIPEEKPPIIHCDNQ
;
A
#
# COMPACT_ATOMS: atom_id res chain seq x y z
N GLY A 1 -7.44 -2.00 -3.39
CA GLY A 1 -6.38 -2.47 -2.48
C GLY A 1 -6.58 -1.85 -1.12
N TYR A 2 -6.01 -2.43 -0.09
CA TYR A 2 -6.00 -1.90 1.28
C TYR A 2 -4.57 -1.48 1.62
N THR A 3 -4.41 -0.43 2.41
CA THR A 3 -3.13 0.08 2.90
C THR A 3 -3.27 0.47 4.36
N ASP A 4 -2.20 0.30 5.12
CA ASP A 4 -2.11 0.58 6.55
C ASP A 4 -0.65 0.91 6.91
N SER A 5 -0.45 1.62 8.02
CA SER A 5 0.86 1.85 8.59
C SER A 5 0.89 1.67 10.12
N ASP A 6 1.91 0.96 10.58
CA ASP A 6 2.24 0.88 12.01
C ASP A 6 3.20 2.02 12.36
N TYR A 7 2.66 3.12 12.91
CA TYR A 7 3.42 4.31 13.23
C TYR A 7 4.43 4.10 14.37
N ALA A 8 5.71 4.34 14.06
CA ALA A 8 6.82 4.24 15.02
C ALA A 8 6.86 2.90 15.79
N GLY A 9 6.40 1.81 15.17
CA GLY A 9 6.37 0.49 15.77
C GLY A 9 7.74 -0.13 16.02
N SER A 10 8.79 0.29 15.30
CA SER A 10 10.15 -0.20 15.57
C SER A 10 10.72 0.38 16.87
N VAL A 11 11.13 -0.48 17.80
CA VAL A 11 11.74 -0.07 19.07
C VAL A 11 13.13 0.54 18.87
N ASP A 12 13.89 0.02 17.91
CA ASP A 12 15.29 0.41 17.69
C ASP A 12 15.44 1.80 17.08
N ASP A 13 14.67 2.09 16.02
CA ASP A 13 14.82 3.30 15.21
C ASP A 13 13.55 4.15 15.08
N ARG A 14 12.45 3.74 15.75
CA ARG A 14 11.14 4.42 15.70
C ARG A 14 10.60 4.60 14.28
N LYS A 15 11.08 3.82 13.32
CA LYS A 15 10.51 3.83 11.96
C LYS A 15 9.19 3.08 11.94
N SER A 16 8.28 3.59 11.12
CA SER A 16 6.99 2.97 10.89
C SER A 16 7.11 1.77 9.94
N THR A 17 6.12 0.89 9.93
CA THR A 17 6.00 -0.20 8.95
C THR A 17 4.83 0.07 8.04
N SER A 18 5.06 0.11 6.72
CA SER A 18 4.00 0.24 5.73
C SER A 18 3.52 -1.14 5.27
N GLY A 19 2.21 -1.29 5.14
CA GLY A 19 1.57 -2.48 4.59
C GLY A 19 0.58 -2.14 3.49
N TYR A 20 0.43 -3.05 2.53
CA TYR A 20 -0.71 -3.04 1.61
C TYR A 20 -1.06 -4.46 1.17
N VAL A 21 -2.28 -4.62 0.67
CA VAL A 21 -2.73 -5.85 0.00
C VAL A 21 -3.72 -5.55 -1.14
N PHE A 22 -3.51 -6.21 -2.27
CA PHE A 22 -4.36 -6.19 -3.46
C PHE A 22 -4.95 -7.57 -3.70
N HIS A 23 -6.23 -7.60 -4.03
CA HIS A 23 -6.96 -8.82 -4.33
C HIS A 23 -7.44 -8.81 -5.78
N LEU A 24 -7.53 -9.99 -6.38
CA LEU A 24 -8.21 -10.24 -7.64
C LEU A 24 -9.16 -11.42 -7.45
N GLY A 25 -10.46 -11.20 -7.68
CA GLY A 25 -11.47 -12.17 -7.27
C GLY A 25 -11.47 -12.39 -5.76
N SER A 26 -11.37 -13.64 -5.32
CA SER A 26 -11.33 -14.02 -3.90
C SER A 26 -9.93 -14.12 -3.29
N GLY A 27 -8.87 -13.91 -4.08
CA GLY A 27 -7.49 -14.17 -3.66
C GLY A 27 -6.62 -12.92 -3.61
N PRO A 28 -5.67 -12.81 -2.66
CA PRO A 28 -4.64 -11.78 -2.69
C PRO A 28 -3.63 -12.07 -3.81
N ILE A 29 -3.23 -11.03 -4.54
CA ILE A 29 -2.29 -11.14 -5.68
C ILE A 29 -1.02 -10.32 -5.51
N SER A 30 -1.03 -9.30 -4.65
CA SER A 30 0.16 -8.51 -4.30
C SER A 30 -0.01 -7.95 -2.90
N TRP A 31 1.06 -8.02 -2.10
CA TRP A 31 1.07 -7.52 -0.74
C TRP A 31 2.49 -7.11 -0.34
N ILE A 32 2.57 -6.24 0.66
CA ILE A 32 3.84 -5.90 1.28
C ILE A 32 3.66 -5.71 2.78
N SER A 33 4.73 -5.97 3.52
CA SER A 33 4.97 -5.42 4.85
C SER A 33 6.42 -4.97 4.88
N LYS A 34 6.66 -3.67 5.00
CA LYS A 34 8.00 -3.09 4.85
C LYS A 34 8.22 -1.93 5.82
N LYS A 35 9.32 -1.99 6.57
CA LYS A 35 9.80 -0.87 7.38
C LYS A 35 10.12 0.34 6.50
N GLN A 36 9.58 1.50 6.85
CA GLN A 36 9.84 2.76 6.17
C GLN A 36 11.33 3.11 6.26
N THR A 37 11.86 3.79 5.24
CA THR A 37 13.28 4.17 5.21
C THR A 37 13.57 5.37 6.11
N VAL A 38 12.56 6.22 6.31
CA VAL A 38 12.59 7.43 7.13
C VAL A 38 11.72 7.25 8.38
N VAL A 39 11.97 8.07 9.40
CA VAL A 39 11.10 8.18 10.58
C VAL A 39 10.01 9.19 10.23
N ALA A 40 8.75 8.75 10.25
CA ALA A 40 7.61 9.65 10.08
C ALA A 40 7.45 10.55 11.31
N LEU A 41 6.99 11.78 11.12
CA LEU A 41 6.76 12.76 12.19
C LEU A 41 5.34 12.68 12.76
N SER A 42 4.45 11.93 12.11
CA SER A 42 3.08 11.69 12.54
C SER A 42 2.54 10.37 11.99
N SER A 43 1.45 9.87 12.58
CA SER A 43 0.70 8.74 12.01
C SER A 43 0.20 9.05 10.61
N THR A 44 -0.30 10.27 10.37
CA THR A 44 -0.75 10.71 9.05
C THR A 44 0.35 10.64 7.99
N GLU A 45 1.58 11.04 8.33
CA GLU A 45 2.72 10.93 7.41
C GLU A 45 3.09 9.47 7.15
N ALA A 46 3.06 8.61 8.18
CA ALA A 46 3.30 7.19 8.02
C ALA A 46 2.25 6.53 7.10
N GLU A 47 0.97 6.88 7.27
CA GLU A 47 -0.14 6.44 6.42
C GLU A 47 0.04 6.92 4.98
N TYR A 48 0.41 8.20 4.81
CA TYR A 48 0.66 8.75 3.49
C TYR A 48 1.80 8.02 2.75
N HIS A 49 2.87 7.66 3.47
CA HIS A 49 3.95 6.84 2.92
C HIS A 49 3.48 5.44 2.51
N ALA A 50 2.64 4.78 3.31
CA ALA A 50 2.05 3.48 2.96
C ALA A 50 1.13 3.59 1.73
N ALA A 51 0.21 4.56 1.74
CA ALA A 51 -0.73 4.81 0.66
C ALA A 51 -0.03 5.14 -0.66
N ARG A 52 1.05 5.94 -0.64
CA ARG A 52 1.89 6.18 -1.82
C ARG A 52 2.42 4.87 -2.41
N GLY A 53 2.94 3.98 -1.56
CA GLY A 53 3.43 2.66 -1.98
C GLY A 53 2.32 1.81 -2.62
N ALA A 54 1.15 1.79 -1.99
CA ALA A 54 -0.02 1.09 -2.51
C ALA A 54 -0.49 1.64 -3.87
N VAL A 55 -0.53 2.97 -4.04
CA VAL A 55 -0.92 3.59 -5.33
C VAL A 55 0.06 3.22 -6.44
N CYS A 56 1.37 3.24 -6.18
CA CYS A 56 2.37 2.81 -7.16
C CYS A 56 2.14 1.35 -7.59
N GLU A 57 1.90 0.46 -6.63
CA GLU A 57 1.60 -0.95 -6.89
C GLU A 57 0.30 -1.12 -7.69
N ALA A 58 -0.76 -0.38 -7.34
CA ALA A 58 -2.03 -0.44 -8.05
C ALA A 58 -1.92 -0.01 -9.53
N ILE A 59 -1.14 1.03 -9.80
CA ILE A 59 -0.86 1.47 -11.17
C ILE A 59 -0.10 0.39 -11.94
N TRP A 60 0.88 -0.24 -11.30
CA TRP A 60 1.65 -1.33 -11.90
C TRP A 60 0.76 -2.55 -12.20
N LEU A 61 -0.05 -2.99 -11.23
CA LEU A 61 -1.01 -4.07 -11.40
C LEU A 61 -2.00 -3.79 -12.53
N ARG A 62 -2.56 -2.58 -12.62
CA ARG A 62 -3.46 -2.19 -13.72
C ARG A 62 -2.80 -2.35 -15.08
N ARG A 63 -1.52 -1.99 -15.22
CA ARG A 63 -0.78 -2.12 -16.48
C ARG A 63 -0.58 -3.59 -16.84
N ILE A 64 -0.12 -4.41 -15.89
CA ILE A 64 0.09 -5.84 -16.13
C ILE A 64 -1.22 -6.55 -16.47
N LEU A 65 -2.31 -6.23 -15.76
CA LEU A 65 -3.62 -6.81 -16.05
C LEU A 65 -4.08 -6.47 -17.48
N ALA A 66 -3.85 -5.24 -17.93
CA ALA A 66 -4.12 -4.86 -19.32
C ALA A 66 -3.23 -5.64 -20.32
N ASP A 67 -1.94 -5.81 -20.03
CA ASP A 67 -1.00 -6.55 -20.89
C ASP A 67 -1.37 -8.03 -21.04
N ILE A 68 -2.00 -8.65 -20.03
CA ILE A 68 -2.47 -10.04 -20.08
C ILE A 68 -3.92 -10.18 -20.57
N GLY A 69 -4.52 -9.10 -21.09
CA GLY A 69 -5.86 -9.12 -21.68
C GLY A 69 -7.02 -8.99 -20.69
N ILE A 70 -6.76 -8.49 -19.48
CA ILE A 70 -7.78 -8.23 -18.43
C ILE A 70 -7.76 -6.72 -18.09
N PRO A 71 -8.17 -5.83 -19.00
CA PRO A 71 -8.15 -4.40 -18.72
C PRO A 71 -9.18 -4.01 -17.66
N GLU A 72 -8.72 -3.34 -16.60
CA GLU A 72 -9.59 -2.72 -15.59
C GLU A 72 -10.08 -1.35 -16.08
N GLU A 73 -11.39 -1.21 -16.31
CA GLU A 73 -11.98 0.07 -16.77
C GLU A 73 -11.93 1.12 -15.66
N LYS A 74 -12.26 0.72 -14.42
CA LYS A 74 -12.38 1.64 -13.28
C LYS A 74 -11.03 1.98 -12.69
N PRO A 75 -10.82 3.22 -12.21
CA PRO A 75 -9.60 3.58 -11.48
C PRO A 75 -9.46 2.68 -10.24
N PRO A 76 -8.22 2.26 -9.89
CA PRO A 76 -8.01 1.45 -8.71
C PRO A 76 -8.38 2.24 -7.45
N ILE A 77 -9.23 1.64 -6.61
CA ILE A 77 -9.62 2.21 -5.31
C ILE A 77 -8.65 1.70 -4.26
N ILE A 78 -8.08 2.63 -3.49
CA ILE A 78 -7.25 2.34 -2.32
C ILE A 78 -8.02 2.70 -1.06
N HIS A 79 -8.21 1.72 -0.19
CA HIS A 79 -8.80 1.89 1.13
C HIS A 79 -7.65 2.06 2.13
N CYS A 80 -7.64 3.19 2.82
CA CYS A 80 -6.70 3.54 3.88
C CYS A 80 -7.54 3.89 5.11
N ASP A 81 -7.30 3.24 6.23
CA ASP A 81 -7.96 3.50 7.51
C ASP A 81 -7.20 4.56 8.31
N ASN A 82 -6.90 5.68 7.65
CA ASN A 82 -6.40 6.88 8.33
C ASN A 82 -7.58 7.68 8.89
N GLN A 83 -7.65 7.85 10.22
CA GLN A 83 -8.59 8.73 10.91
C GLN A 83 -8.12 10.19 10.93
#